data_AF-A0A2V0QIZ1-F1
#
_entry.id   AF-A0A2V0QIZ1-F1
#
_cell.length_a   1.000
_cell.length_b   1.000
_cell.length_c   1.000
_cell.angle_alpha   90.00
_cell.angle_beta   90.00
_cell.angle_gamma   90.00
#
_symmetry.space_group_name_H-M   'P 1'
#
loop_
_entity.id
_entity.type
_entity.pdbx_description
1 polymer ?
#
loop_
_entity_poly.entity_id
_entity_poly.type
_entity_poly.pdbx_seq_one_letter_code
_entity_poly.pdbx_strand_id
1 'polypeptide(L)'
;MLAGNRLRSLPATLADCHRLELLRIAANRLTELPAWMLSLPALAWLAYADNPLCVEHLAEPIRPIAWQQLSIGQRLGEGASGIIQQAVWRDEDDERTVAVKLYKGSITSDGSPLNEMAACIAAGHHKHLIEVLGQISGHPAQQNGLVMELIAPDFTNLAGAPSLESCSRDVYASEARFSLPVLLRLATGIASVTAHLHANGITHGDLYGHNILWQADGNCLLGDFGAASFHPSAGAGQALERIEARAFGILLGELLERCDAEPQDQNVIDGLQALQTLCVQADSQQRPSLAEVHLQLKAWSA
;
A
#
# COMPACT_ATOMS: atom_id res chain seq x y z
N MET A 1 -2.67 -8.50 16.59
CA MET A 1 -1.38 -8.64 15.88
C MET A 1 -0.74 -9.96 16.30
N LEU A 2 -0.30 -10.78 15.35
CA LEU A 2 0.29 -12.11 15.57
C LEU A 2 1.62 -12.30 14.79
N ALA A 3 2.22 -11.21 14.33
CA ALA A 3 3.45 -11.25 13.53
C ALA A 3 4.70 -11.63 14.35
N GLY A 4 5.73 -12.15 13.68
CA GLY A 4 7.02 -12.49 14.31
C GLY A 4 6.96 -13.69 15.27
N ASN A 5 5.97 -14.56 15.10
CA ASN A 5 5.78 -15.75 15.92
C ASN A 5 6.31 -17.00 15.19
N ARG A 6 5.90 -18.19 15.62
CA ARG A 6 6.25 -19.48 15.00
C ARG A 6 5.01 -20.29 14.64
N LEU A 7 3.91 -19.59 14.37
CA LEU A 7 2.61 -20.20 14.09
C LEU A 7 2.70 -21.00 12.79
N ARG A 8 2.30 -22.27 12.86
CA ARG A 8 2.17 -23.16 11.69
C ARG A 8 0.73 -23.24 11.18
N SER A 9 -0.21 -22.84 12.02
CA SER A 9 -1.62 -22.79 11.71
C SER A 9 -2.29 -21.73 12.59
N LEU A 10 -3.49 -21.31 12.18
CA LEU A 10 -4.37 -20.45 12.95
C LEU A 10 -5.58 -21.27 13.42
N PRO A 11 -6.13 -20.99 14.61
CA PRO A 11 -7.26 -21.75 15.13
C PRO A 11 -8.51 -21.52 14.27
N ALA A 12 -9.25 -22.59 13.98
CA ALA A 12 -10.44 -22.55 13.12
C ALA A 12 -11.56 -21.64 13.67
N THR A 13 -11.59 -21.40 14.98
CA THR A 13 -12.54 -20.48 15.64
C THR A 13 -12.37 -19.02 15.21
N LEU A 14 -11.27 -18.64 14.57
CA LEU A 14 -11.14 -17.30 13.97
C LEU A 14 -12.08 -17.10 12.77
N ALA A 15 -12.60 -18.18 12.17
CA ALA A 15 -13.65 -18.08 11.16
C ALA A 15 -14.91 -17.36 11.68
N ASP A 16 -15.20 -17.47 12.98
CA ASP A 16 -16.36 -16.84 13.62
C ASP A 16 -16.17 -15.32 13.87
N CYS A 17 -14.95 -14.80 13.65
CA CYS A 17 -14.63 -13.39 13.85
C CYS A 17 -15.09 -12.54 12.66
N HIS A 18 -16.40 -12.50 12.39
CA HIS A 18 -16.99 -11.81 11.23
C HIS A 18 -16.78 -10.29 11.21
N ARG A 19 -16.34 -9.68 12.31
CA ARG A 19 -15.98 -8.25 12.40
C ARG A 19 -14.47 -7.99 12.34
N LEU A 20 -13.65 -9.01 12.09
CA LEU A 20 -12.21 -8.86 11.99
C LEU A 20 -11.85 -8.12 10.70
N GLU A 21 -11.32 -6.89 10.84
CA GLU A 21 -10.94 -6.08 9.68
C GLU A 21 -9.46 -6.09 9.35
N LEU A 22 -8.62 -6.26 10.37
CA LEU A 22 -7.18 -6.19 10.27
C LEU A 22 -6.56 -7.42 10.91
N LEU A 23 -5.71 -8.11 10.16
CA LEU A 23 -4.96 -9.26 10.64
C LEU A 23 -3.49 -9.16 10.20
N ARG A 24 -2.58 -9.12 11.17
CA ARG A 24 -1.12 -9.16 10.92
C ARG A 24 -0.57 -10.49 11.39
N ILE A 25 -0.16 -11.33 10.45
CA ILE A 25 0.37 -12.69 10.65
C ILE A 25 1.71 -12.89 9.93
N ALA A 26 2.36 -11.80 9.53
CA ALA A 26 3.67 -11.82 8.89
C ALA A 26 4.76 -12.48 9.77
N ALA A 27 5.85 -12.94 9.15
CA ALA A 27 6.98 -13.58 9.82
C ALA A 27 6.56 -14.74 10.77
N ASN A 28 5.81 -15.70 10.21
CA ASN A 28 5.40 -16.93 10.88
C ASN A 28 5.89 -18.16 10.11
N ARG A 29 5.25 -19.33 10.28
CA ARG A 29 5.58 -20.60 9.59
C ARG A 29 4.37 -21.17 8.86
N LEU A 30 3.49 -20.31 8.38
CA LEU A 30 2.29 -20.70 7.65
C LEU A 30 2.68 -21.14 6.24
N THR A 31 2.23 -22.32 5.82
CA THR A 31 2.44 -22.86 4.47
C THR A 31 1.24 -22.64 3.56
N GLU A 32 0.12 -22.18 4.11
CA GLU A 32 -1.10 -21.84 3.38
C GLU A 32 -1.92 -20.80 4.16
N LEU A 33 -2.79 -20.07 3.44
CA LEU A 33 -3.83 -19.25 4.05
C LEU A 33 -5.11 -20.09 4.18
N PRO A 34 -5.72 -20.20 5.38
CA PRO A 34 -6.97 -20.92 5.56
C PRO A 34 -8.10 -20.34 4.70
N ALA A 35 -8.91 -21.20 4.07
CA ALA A 35 -10.00 -20.78 3.20
C ALA A 35 -10.99 -19.80 3.88
N TRP A 36 -11.29 -20.02 5.17
CA TRP A 36 -12.18 -19.15 5.94
C TRP A 36 -11.68 -17.70 6.02
N MET A 37 -10.35 -17.48 5.99
CA MET A 37 -9.76 -16.15 6.08
C MET A 37 -10.04 -15.34 4.81
N LEU A 38 -9.96 -16.01 3.66
CA LEU A 38 -10.21 -15.43 2.34
C LEU A 38 -11.70 -15.10 2.12
N SER A 39 -12.59 -15.69 2.93
CA SER A 39 -14.03 -15.43 2.93
C SER A 39 -14.51 -14.56 4.10
N LEU A 40 -13.62 -14.01 4.93
CA LEU A 40 -14.04 -13.19 6.07
C LEU A 40 -14.73 -11.90 5.58
N PRO A 41 -15.95 -11.61 6.04
CA PRO A 41 -16.78 -10.56 5.45
C PRO A 41 -16.27 -9.15 5.77
N ALA A 42 -15.56 -8.97 6.87
CA ALA A 42 -15.02 -7.67 7.27
C ALA A 42 -13.52 -7.52 7.01
N LEU A 43 -12.80 -8.55 6.57
CA LEU A 43 -11.34 -8.45 6.42
C LEU A 43 -11.01 -7.48 5.27
N ALA A 44 -10.13 -6.50 5.54
CA ALA A 44 -9.68 -5.47 4.60
C ALA A 44 -8.15 -5.34 4.56
N TRP A 45 -7.49 -5.48 5.71
CA TRP A 45 -6.03 -5.34 5.82
C TRP A 45 -5.41 -6.63 6.34
N LEU A 46 -4.56 -7.23 5.52
CA LEU A 46 -3.93 -8.51 5.80
C LEU A 46 -2.45 -8.45 5.44
N ALA A 47 -1.59 -8.59 6.44
CA ALA A 47 -0.15 -8.76 6.24
C ALA A 47 0.25 -10.19 6.59
N TYR A 48 0.85 -10.90 5.64
CA TYR A 48 1.22 -12.31 5.78
C TYR A 48 2.59 -12.64 5.17
N ALA A 49 3.35 -11.63 4.77
CA ALA A 49 4.72 -11.73 4.30
C ALA A 49 5.63 -12.54 5.23
N ASP A 50 6.78 -12.98 4.71
CA ASP A 50 7.78 -13.78 5.44
C ASP A 50 7.20 -15.07 6.05
N ASN A 51 6.17 -15.63 5.42
CA ASN A 51 5.70 -16.99 5.66
C ASN A 51 6.13 -17.90 4.51
N PRO A 52 6.39 -19.20 4.76
CA PRO A 52 6.73 -20.18 3.72
C PRO A 52 5.72 -20.30 2.56
N LEU A 53 4.47 -19.86 2.78
CA LEU A 53 3.43 -19.81 1.74
C LEU A 53 3.71 -18.76 0.65
N CYS A 54 4.46 -17.71 0.98
CA CYS A 54 4.84 -16.70 -0.01
C CYS A 54 5.87 -17.33 -0.95
N VAL A 55 5.58 -17.32 -2.24
CA VAL A 55 6.54 -17.77 -3.24
C VAL A 55 7.71 -16.79 -3.26
N GLU A 56 8.95 -17.28 -3.33
CA GLU A 56 10.10 -16.40 -3.56
C GLU A 56 9.90 -15.70 -4.89
N HIS A 57 9.63 -14.39 -4.84
CA HIS A 57 9.49 -13.59 -6.03
C HIS A 57 10.90 -13.27 -6.55
N LEU A 58 11.25 -13.85 -7.70
CA LEU A 58 12.45 -13.48 -8.44
C LEU A 58 12.19 -12.13 -9.12
N ALA A 59 12.19 -11.05 -8.33
CA ALA A 59 12.15 -9.71 -8.89
C ALA A 59 13.30 -9.53 -9.88
N GLU A 60 13.06 -8.85 -11.00
CA GLU A 60 14.14 -8.50 -11.91
C GLU A 60 15.21 -7.71 -11.13
N PRO A 61 16.50 -7.99 -11.36
CA PRO A 61 17.56 -7.30 -10.65
C PRO A 61 17.50 -5.80 -10.97
N ILE A 62 17.21 -5.00 -9.94
CA ILE A 62 17.23 -3.55 -10.05
C ILE A 62 18.68 -3.05 -10.14
N ARG A 63 18.86 -1.86 -10.73
CA ARG A 63 20.16 -1.21 -10.87
C ARG A 63 20.89 -1.13 -9.51
N PRO A 64 22.11 -1.69 -9.38
CA PRO A 64 22.93 -1.44 -8.20
C PRO A 64 23.50 -0.02 -8.24
N ILE A 65 23.36 0.72 -7.15
CA ILE A 65 23.92 2.06 -6.95
C ILE A 65 24.97 1.96 -5.86
N ALA A 66 26.21 2.31 -6.18
CA ALA A 66 27.31 2.19 -5.22
C ALA A 66 27.18 3.26 -4.13
N TRP A 67 27.37 2.89 -2.87
CA TRP A 67 27.29 3.83 -1.74
C TRP A 67 28.21 5.05 -1.91
N GLN A 68 29.36 4.87 -2.57
CA GLN A 68 30.32 5.96 -2.84
C GLN A 68 29.77 7.02 -3.82
N GLN A 69 28.73 6.70 -4.59
CA GLN A 69 28.05 7.64 -5.48
C GLN A 69 27.03 8.53 -4.76
N LEU A 70 26.75 8.26 -3.47
CA LEU A 70 25.73 8.94 -2.69
C LEU A 70 26.38 9.89 -1.68
N SER A 71 26.05 11.18 -1.76
CA SER A 71 26.34 12.16 -0.72
C SER A 71 25.11 12.36 0.15
N ILE A 72 25.09 11.69 1.31
CA ILE A 72 23.96 11.71 2.24
C ILE A 72 23.80 13.08 2.88
N GLY A 73 22.58 13.61 2.85
CA GLY A 73 22.19 14.89 3.42
C GLY A 73 21.25 14.74 4.61
N GLN A 74 20.27 15.65 4.69
CA GLN A 74 19.35 15.73 5.82
C GLN A 74 18.42 14.53 5.93
N ARG A 75 17.95 14.27 7.15
CA ARG A 75 16.93 13.27 7.41
C ARG A 75 15.55 13.79 6.99
N LEU A 76 14.84 13.01 6.18
CA LEU A 76 13.47 13.31 5.76
C LEU A 76 12.45 12.64 6.68
N GLY A 77 12.76 11.45 7.21
CA GLY A 77 11.86 10.73 8.11
C GLY A 77 12.48 9.50 8.78
N GLU A 78 11.70 8.90 9.69
CA GLU A 78 11.97 7.61 10.32
C GLU A 78 10.67 6.81 10.39
N GLY A 79 10.67 5.62 9.79
CA GLY A 79 9.59 4.65 9.92
C GLY A 79 10.04 3.42 10.72
N ALA A 80 9.11 2.48 10.92
CA ALA A 80 9.42 1.21 11.60
C ALA A 80 10.48 0.37 10.86
N SER A 81 10.53 0.48 9.53
CA SER A 81 11.45 -0.29 8.70
C SER A 81 12.79 0.40 8.42
N GLY A 82 12.95 1.69 8.71
CA GLY A 82 14.20 2.38 8.35
C GLY A 82 14.20 3.90 8.47
N ILE A 83 15.32 4.49 8.06
CA ILE A 83 15.50 5.94 7.95
C ILE A 83 15.39 6.33 6.48
N ILE A 84 14.67 7.41 6.21
CA ILE A 84 14.66 8.07 4.90
C ILE A 84 15.50 9.35 5.01
N GLN A 85 16.50 9.48 4.13
CA GLN A 85 17.39 10.64 4.07
C GLN A 85 17.42 11.19 2.65
N GLN A 86 17.53 12.51 2.53
CA GLN A 86 17.86 13.11 1.26
C GLN A 86 19.32 12.79 0.93
N ALA A 87 19.63 12.58 -0.34
CA ALA A 87 21.01 12.46 -0.80
C ALA A 87 21.17 13.10 -2.18
N VAL A 88 22.42 13.39 -2.53
CA VAL A 88 22.82 13.73 -3.89
C VAL A 88 23.43 12.48 -4.50
N TRP A 89 22.84 11.98 -5.58
CA TRP A 89 23.35 10.86 -6.35
C TRP A 89 24.11 11.38 -7.56
N ARG A 90 25.39 10.98 -7.66
CA ARG A 90 26.26 11.27 -8.79
C ARG A 90 26.41 10.03 -9.67
N ASP A 91 25.89 10.13 -10.87
CA ASP A 91 25.94 9.07 -11.86
C ASP A 91 26.63 9.59 -13.12
N GLU A 92 27.90 9.20 -13.30
CA GLU A 92 28.76 9.71 -14.36
C GLU A 92 28.82 11.26 -14.37
N ASP A 93 28.18 11.91 -15.35
CA ASP A 93 28.13 13.37 -15.49
C ASP A 93 26.82 13.99 -14.95
N ASP A 94 25.86 13.17 -14.51
CA ASP A 94 24.58 13.63 -13.96
C ASP A 94 24.62 13.69 -12.43
N GLU A 95 24.16 14.82 -11.87
CA GLU A 95 23.91 14.98 -10.45
C GLU A 95 22.41 15.21 -10.23
N ARG A 96 21.79 14.37 -9.39
CA ARG A 96 20.37 14.51 -9.02
C ARG A 96 20.15 14.33 -7.53
N THR A 97 19.16 15.04 -7.01
CA THR A 97 18.72 14.87 -5.63
C THR A 97 17.74 13.71 -5.55
N VAL A 98 17.96 12.81 -4.58
CA VAL A 98 17.21 11.57 -4.39
C VAL A 98 16.81 11.37 -2.93
N ALA A 99 15.88 10.47 -2.68
CA ALA A 99 15.62 9.92 -1.36
C ALA A 99 16.34 8.57 -1.20
N VAL A 100 16.99 8.37 -0.06
CA VAL A 100 17.67 7.13 0.30
C VAL A 100 16.97 6.53 1.51
N LYS A 101 16.39 5.34 1.34
CA LYS A 101 15.80 4.57 2.42
C LYS A 101 16.77 3.49 2.87
N LEU A 102 17.30 3.63 4.09
CA LEU A 102 18.17 2.64 4.74
C LEU A 102 17.34 1.80 5.69
N TYR A 103 17.30 0.49 5.45
CA TYR A 103 16.53 -0.43 6.27
C TYR A 103 17.25 -0.78 7.57
N LYS A 104 16.47 -0.88 8.66
CA LYS A 104 16.96 -1.20 10.01
C LYS A 104 16.31 -2.49 10.53
N GLY A 105 17.09 -3.27 11.28
CA GLY A 105 16.58 -4.44 12.01
C GLY A 105 16.24 -5.64 11.12
N SER A 106 15.59 -6.65 11.72
CA SER A 106 15.31 -7.93 11.05
C SER A 106 13.82 -8.20 10.81
N ILE A 107 12.90 -7.72 11.68
CA ILE A 107 11.46 -8.05 11.63
C ILE A 107 10.64 -6.89 12.21
N THR A 108 9.57 -6.47 11.53
CA THR A 108 8.52 -5.55 12.04
C THR A 108 7.19 -6.31 12.26
N SER A 109 6.13 -5.61 12.68
CA SER A 109 4.77 -6.17 12.80
C SER A 109 4.14 -6.57 11.46
N ASP A 110 4.65 -6.04 10.36
CA ASP A 110 4.00 -6.10 9.04
C ASP A 110 4.80 -6.92 8.04
N GLY A 111 6.08 -7.14 8.31
CA GLY A 111 6.99 -7.95 7.52
C GLY A 111 8.44 -7.69 7.90
N SER A 112 9.37 -8.29 7.16
CA SER A 112 10.78 -7.98 7.23
C SER A 112 11.09 -6.78 6.32
N PRO A 113 12.10 -5.96 6.66
CA PRO A 113 12.57 -4.90 5.76
C PRO A 113 13.02 -5.41 4.38
N LEU A 114 13.48 -6.67 4.31
CA LEU A 114 13.84 -7.32 3.05
C LEU A 114 12.63 -7.61 2.17
N ASN A 115 11.52 -8.07 2.76
CA ASN A 115 10.28 -8.28 2.02
C ASN A 115 9.72 -6.95 1.51
N GLU A 116 9.74 -5.90 2.33
CA GLU A 116 9.33 -4.56 1.89
C GLU A 116 10.18 -4.09 0.69
N MET A 117 11.51 -4.22 0.77
CA MET A 117 12.41 -3.88 -0.32
C MET A 117 12.09 -4.67 -1.59
N ALA A 118 11.87 -5.99 -1.46
CA ALA A 118 11.50 -6.85 -2.58
C ALA A 118 10.17 -6.43 -3.21
N ALA A 119 9.16 -6.09 -2.40
CA ALA A 119 7.87 -5.63 -2.88
C ALA A 119 7.96 -4.27 -3.58
N CYS A 120 8.75 -3.31 -3.06
CA CYS A 120 9.00 -2.04 -3.73
C CYS A 120 9.67 -2.22 -5.11
N ILE A 121 10.63 -3.14 -5.23
CA ILE A 121 11.30 -3.43 -6.50
C ILE A 121 10.32 -4.12 -7.47
N ALA A 122 9.64 -5.17 -7.00
CA ALA A 122 8.71 -5.97 -7.82
C ALA A 122 7.46 -5.19 -8.24
N ALA A 123 7.07 -4.16 -7.49
CA ALA A 123 6.00 -3.24 -7.88
C ALA A 123 6.33 -2.51 -9.21
N GLY A 124 7.62 -2.36 -9.55
CA GLY A 124 8.04 -1.74 -10.80
C GLY A 124 7.61 -0.28 -10.93
N HIS A 125 7.51 0.20 -12.18
CA HIS A 125 7.19 1.59 -12.45
C HIS A 125 5.68 1.81 -12.64
N HIS A 126 5.12 2.79 -11.92
CA HIS A 126 3.77 3.27 -12.11
C HIS A 126 3.68 4.74 -11.68
N LYS A 127 2.89 5.56 -12.40
CA LYS A 127 2.77 7.02 -12.15
C LYS A 127 2.29 7.44 -10.75
N HIS A 128 1.69 6.50 -10.01
CA HIS A 128 1.18 6.70 -8.64
C HIS A 128 1.98 5.88 -7.62
N LEU A 129 3.21 5.48 -7.95
CA LEU A 129 4.20 4.90 -7.04
C LEU A 129 5.38 5.84 -6.91
N ILE A 130 6.05 5.81 -5.77
CA ILE A 130 7.36 6.45 -5.61
C ILE A 130 8.37 5.62 -6.41
N GLU A 131 9.01 6.23 -7.40
CA GLU A 131 9.94 5.53 -8.28
C GLU A 131 11.16 5.02 -7.50
N VAL A 132 11.46 3.72 -7.66
CA VAL A 132 12.69 3.12 -7.15
C VAL A 132 13.75 3.17 -8.25
N LEU A 133 14.80 3.96 -8.03
CA LEU A 133 15.87 4.21 -9.00
C LEU A 133 16.94 3.11 -8.95
N GLY A 134 17.12 2.46 -7.80
CA GLY A 134 18.10 1.39 -7.63
C GLY A 134 18.26 0.91 -6.20
N GLN A 135 19.03 -0.16 -6.04
CA GLN A 135 19.39 -0.74 -4.75
C GLN A 135 20.81 -0.33 -4.37
N ILE A 136 21.01 0.04 -3.11
CA ILE A 136 22.33 0.41 -2.58
C ILE A 136 23.22 -0.82 -2.53
N SER A 137 24.46 -0.66 -2.99
CA SER A 137 25.53 -1.66 -2.91
C SER A 137 26.75 -1.10 -2.17
N GLY A 138 27.48 -1.96 -1.47
CA GLY A 138 28.73 -1.58 -0.81
C GLY A 138 28.58 -0.63 0.39
N HIS A 139 27.43 -0.63 1.07
CA HIS A 139 27.25 0.15 2.29
C HIS A 139 28.26 -0.28 3.38
N PRO A 140 28.98 0.63 4.06
CA PRO A 140 30.03 0.28 5.02
C PRO A 140 29.58 -0.63 6.16
N ALA A 141 28.34 -0.45 6.61
CA ALA A 141 27.71 -1.28 7.65
C ALA A 141 26.91 -2.48 7.11
N GLN A 142 27.07 -2.84 5.82
CA GLN A 142 26.31 -3.92 5.17
C GLN A 142 24.79 -3.77 5.30
N GLN A 143 24.30 -2.53 5.28
CA GLN A 143 22.87 -2.25 5.33
C GLN A 143 22.26 -2.31 3.94
N ASN A 144 21.05 -2.87 3.86
CA ASN A 144 20.24 -2.80 2.66
C ASN A 144 19.58 -1.42 2.56
N GLY A 145 19.39 -0.94 1.34
CA GLY A 145 18.65 0.29 1.11
C GLY A 145 18.28 0.49 -0.34
N LEU A 146 17.32 1.37 -0.56
CA LEU A 146 16.85 1.80 -1.87
C LEU A 146 17.19 3.26 -2.09
N VAL A 147 17.51 3.58 -3.33
CA VAL A 147 17.53 4.94 -3.85
C VAL A 147 16.23 5.14 -4.61
N MET A 148 15.51 6.21 -4.28
CA MET A 148 14.17 6.51 -4.75
C MET A 148 14.12 7.95 -5.26
N GLU A 149 13.15 8.25 -6.11
CA GLU A 149 12.88 9.63 -6.50
C GLU A 149 12.56 10.49 -5.27
N LEU A 150 13.13 11.70 -5.21
CA LEU A 150 12.78 12.65 -4.16
C LEU A 150 11.38 13.20 -4.43
N ILE A 151 10.48 12.97 -3.50
CA ILE A 151 9.09 13.42 -3.58
C ILE A 151 9.03 14.95 -3.51
N ALA A 152 8.22 15.55 -4.37
CA ALA A 152 8.04 17.00 -4.41
C ALA A 152 7.47 17.52 -3.07
N PRO A 153 7.89 18.72 -2.61
CA PRO A 153 7.59 19.22 -1.27
C PRO A 153 6.12 19.60 -1.04
N ASP A 154 5.31 19.66 -2.10
CA ASP A 154 3.88 19.93 -2.08
C ASP A 154 3.03 18.67 -1.89
N PHE A 155 3.64 17.48 -1.89
CA PHE A 155 2.98 16.26 -1.42
C PHE A 155 2.86 16.25 0.10
N THR A 156 1.69 15.91 0.59
CA THR A 156 1.40 15.72 2.01
C THR A 156 0.68 14.41 2.25
N ASN A 157 0.68 13.87 3.47
CA ASN A 157 -0.12 12.69 3.79
C ASN A 157 -1.61 13.01 3.65
N LEU A 158 -2.37 12.12 3.00
CA LEU A 158 -3.81 12.27 2.81
C LEU A 158 -4.57 12.20 4.15
N ALA A 159 -4.05 11.41 5.10
CA ALA A 159 -4.56 11.34 6.46
C ALA A 159 -3.44 11.05 7.48
N GLY A 160 -3.74 11.22 8.76
CA GLY A 160 -2.96 10.66 9.86
C GLY A 160 -3.32 9.20 10.11
N ALA A 161 -2.38 8.44 10.68
CA ALA A 161 -2.58 7.03 11.02
C ALA A 161 -3.72 6.82 12.03
N PRO A 162 -4.28 5.60 12.14
CA PRO A 162 -5.33 5.30 13.11
C PRO A 162 -4.92 5.61 14.54
N SER A 163 -5.88 6.03 15.35
CA SER A 163 -5.69 6.35 16.77
C SER A 163 -6.34 5.30 17.67
N LEU A 164 -6.12 5.39 18.98
CA LEU A 164 -6.82 4.53 19.95
C LEU A 164 -8.34 4.74 19.92
N GLU A 165 -8.81 5.90 19.47
CA GLU A 165 -10.24 6.23 19.36
C GLU A 165 -10.84 5.65 18.06
N SER A 166 -10.16 5.85 16.94
CA SER A 166 -10.64 5.38 15.64
C SER A 166 -10.38 3.88 15.41
N CYS A 167 -9.45 3.30 16.18
CA CYS A 167 -8.99 1.92 16.15
C CYS A 167 -8.33 1.49 14.83
N SER A 168 -9.10 1.45 13.75
CA SER A 168 -8.70 0.98 12.42
C SER A 168 -9.05 1.95 11.30
N ARG A 169 -9.43 3.19 11.63
CA ARG A 169 -9.75 4.26 10.66
C ARG A 169 -8.74 5.38 10.75
N ASP A 170 -8.40 5.95 9.61
CA ASP A 170 -7.47 7.06 9.55
C ASP A 170 -8.08 8.35 10.11
N VAL A 171 -7.20 9.24 10.57
CA VAL A 171 -7.59 10.52 11.16
C VAL A 171 -7.30 11.63 10.17
N TYR A 172 -8.36 12.21 9.62
CA TYR A 172 -8.26 13.34 8.71
C TYR A 172 -8.30 14.65 9.47
N ALA A 173 -7.67 15.69 8.91
CA ALA A 173 -7.82 17.05 9.41
C ALA A 173 -9.31 17.47 9.35
N SER A 174 -9.77 18.23 10.34
CA SER A 174 -11.19 18.60 10.47
C SER A 174 -11.74 19.38 9.27
N GLU A 175 -10.86 20.16 8.66
CA GLU A 175 -11.04 21.03 7.52
C GLU A 175 -10.76 20.33 6.18
N ALA A 176 -10.35 19.05 6.20
CA ALA A 176 -10.13 18.30 4.98
C ALA A 176 -11.43 18.23 4.18
N ARG A 177 -11.40 18.84 2.99
CA ARG A 177 -12.48 18.87 2.03
C ARG A 177 -11.94 18.73 0.63
N PHE A 178 -12.65 17.97 -0.19
CA PHE A 178 -12.29 17.69 -1.56
C PHE A 178 -13.42 18.11 -2.48
N SER A 179 -13.09 18.81 -3.57
CA SER A 179 -14.05 18.94 -4.67
C SER A 179 -14.20 17.58 -5.37
N LEU A 180 -15.35 17.34 -6.01
CA LEU A 180 -15.56 16.10 -6.74
C LEU A 180 -14.44 15.79 -7.76
N PRO A 181 -13.93 16.73 -8.57
CA PRO A 181 -12.83 16.45 -9.49
C PRO A 181 -11.54 15.97 -8.79
N VAL A 182 -11.25 16.50 -7.60
CA VAL A 182 -10.09 16.08 -6.79
C VAL A 182 -10.30 14.68 -6.24
N LEU A 183 -11.49 14.40 -5.68
CA LEU A 183 -11.85 13.07 -5.19
C LEU A 183 -11.75 12.02 -6.31
N LEU A 184 -12.29 12.32 -7.50
CA LEU A 184 -12.22 11.42 -8.65
C LEU A 184 -10.78 11.14 -9.07
N ARG A 185 -9.91 12.16 -9.08
CA ARG A 185 -8.48 11.97 -9.39
C ARG A 185 -7.77 11.09 -8.35
N LEU A 186 -8.03 11.32 -7.07
CA LEU A 186 -7.49 10.49 -5.98
C LEU A 186 -7.96 9.04 -6.11
N ALA A 187 -9.28 8.82 -6.14
CA ALA A 187 -9.86 7.48 -6.21
C ALA A 187 -9.38 6.72 -7.46
N THR A 188 -9.33 7.39 -8.62
CA THR A 188 -8.84 6.80 -9.87
C THR A 188 -7.36 6.44 -9.77
N GLY A 189 -6.53 7.32 -9.20
CA GLY A 189 -5.10 7.08 -9.04
C GLY A 189 -4.79 5.91 -8.11
N ILE A 190 -5.47 5.86 -6.96
CA ILE A 190 -5.37 4.79 -5.95
C ILE A 190 -5.84 3.46 -6.54
N ALA A 191 -6.98 3.43 -7.23
CA ALA A 191 -7.46 2.21 -7.90
C ALA A 191 -6.49 1.74 -9.00
N SER A 192 -5.93 2.67 -9.78
CA SER A 192 -4.95 2.37 -10.83
C SER A 192 -3.69 1.72 -10.26
N VAL A 193 -3.10 2.28 -9.21
CA VAL A 193 -1.87 1.72 -8.62
C VAL A 193 -2.14 0.40 -7.93
N THR A 194 -3.27 0.25 -7.25
CA THR A 194 -3.60 -1.00 -6.57
C THR A 194 -3.84 -2.11 -7.60
N ALA A 195 -4.54 -1.82 -8.71
CA ALA A 195 -4.69 -2.75 -9.82
C ALA A 195 -3.35 -3.15 -10.46
N HIS A 196 -2.41 -2.20 -10.53
CA HIS A 196 -1.04 -2.46 -11.01
C HIS A 196 -0.28 -3.41 -10.06
N LEU A 197 -0.38 -3.21 -8.75
CA LEU A 197 0.20 -4.14 -7.76
C LEU A 197 -0.39 -5.55 -7.90
N HIS A 198 -1.72 -5.64 -8.06
CA HIS A 198 -2.44 -6.91 -8.26
C HIS A 198 -1.95 -7.63 -9.52
N ALA A 199 -1.76 -6.91 -10.62
CA ALA A 199 -1.22 -7.46 -11.87
C ALA A 199 0.22 -8.01 -11.71
N ASN A 200 1.00 -7.45 -10.77
CA ASN A 200 2.34 -7.95 -10.42
C ASN A 200 2.31 -9.04 -9.33
N GLY A 201 1.13 -9.53 -8.94
CA GLY A 201 0.98 -10.57 -7.93
C GLY A 201 1.29 -10.09 -6.51
N ILE A 202 1.03 -8.81 -6.22
CA ILE A 202 1.30 -8.16 -4.94
C ILE A 202 -0.01 -7.62 -4.36
N THR A 203 -0.22 -7.82 -3.07
CA THR A 203 -1.23 -7.09 -2.28
C THR A 203 -0.50 -6.12 -1.38
N HIS A 204 -0.96 -4.87 -1.27
CA HIS A 204 -0.32 -3.86 -0.41
C HIS A 204 -0.47 -4.21 1.08
N GLY A 205 -1.64 -4.71 1.47
CA GLY A 205 -1.92 -5.20 2.84
C GLY A 205 -2.17 -4.09 3.87
N ASP A 206 -1.87 -2.85 3.51
CA ASP A 206 -2.03 -1.65 4.35
C ASP A 206 -2.54 -0.43 3.55
N LEU A 207 -3.53 -0.63 2.67
CA LEU A 207 -4.09 0.44 1.86
C LEU A 207 -4.90 1.40 2.74
N TYR A 208 -4.29 2.53 3.08
CA TYR A 208 -4.79 3.57 3.98
C TYR A 208 -4.42 4.97 3.47
N GLY A 209 -5.17 5.99 3.89
CA GLY A 209 -4.88 7.39 3.59
C GLY A 209 -3.54 7.86 4.16
N HIS A 210 -3.10 7.36 5.32
CA HIS A 210 -1.79 7.73 5.87
C HIS A 210 -0.59 7.20 5.08
N ASN A 211 -0.81 6.18 4.23
CA ASN A 211 0.17 5.63 3.29
C ASN A 211 0.06 6.25 1.89
N ILE A 212 -0.83 7.22 1.70
CA ILE A 212 -1.02 7.93 0.44
C ILE A 212 -0.56 9.37 0.61
N LEU A 213 0.40 9.75 -0.22
CA LEU A 213 0.77 11.14 -0.41
C LEU A 213 -0.11 11.76 -1.49
N TRP A 214 -0.50 13.01 -1.32
CA TRP A 214 -1.31 13.72 -2.32
C TRP A 214 -0.94 15.19 -2.46
N GLN A 215 -1.28 15.75 -3.62
CA GLN A 215 -1.23 17.18 -3.95
C GLN A 215 -2.65 17.75 -4.06
N ALA A 216 -2.80 19.06 -3.88
CA ALA A 216 -4.11 19.73 -3.87
C ALA A 216 -4.95 19.55 -5.15
N ASP A 217 -4.33 19.17 -6.27
CA ASP A 217 -5.02 18.89 -7.53
C ASP A 217 -5.61 17.47 -7.60
N GLY A 218 -5.32 16.60 -6.63
CA GLY A 218 -5.74 15.21 -6.56
C GLY A 218 -4.74 14.21 -7.15
N ASN A 219 -3.54 14.64 -7.53
CA ASN A 219 -2.45 13.71 -7.81
C ASN A 219 -2.02 13.00 -6.52
N CYS A 220 -1.63 11.73 -6.62
CA CYS A 220 -1.26 10.92 -5.47
C CYS A 220 -0.14 9.92 -5.75
N LEU A 221 0.55 9.53 -4.69
CA LEU A 221 1.57 8.48 -4.66
C LEU A 221 1.26 7.53 -3.50
N LEU A 222 1.20 6.23 -3.78
CA LEU A 222 1.12 5.19 -2.77
C LEU A 222 2.54 4.83 -2.30
N GLY A 223 2.72 4.77 -0.98
CA GLY A 223 3.97 4.36 -0.35
C GLY A 223 3.75 3.38 0.81
N ASP A 224 4.84 3.07 1.51
CA ASP A 224 4.92 2.11 2.64
C ASP A 224 4.47 0.67 2.31
N PHE A 225 5.43 -0.11 1.79
CA PHE A 225 5.22 -1.50 1.44
C PHE A 225 5.53 -2.46 2.62
N GLY A 226 5.58 -1.96 3.86
CA GLY A 226 5.94 -2.76 5.02
C GLY A 226 5.04 -3.98 5.23
N ALA A 227 3.78 -3.89 4.81
CA ALA A 227 2.78 -4.96 4.88
C ALA A 227 2.58 -5.75 3.59
N ALA A 228 3.26 -5.34 2.51
CA ALA A 228 3.04 -5.87 1.19
C ALA A 228 3.40 -7.36 1.13
N SER A 229 2.59 -8.14 0.45
CA SER A 229 2.74 -9.60 0.40
C SER A 229 2.54 -10.13 -1.01
N PHE A 230 3.40 -11.06 -1.42
CA PHE A 230 3.29 -11.74 -2.71
C PHE A 230 2.21 -12.82 -2.69
N HIS A 231 1.44 -12.90 -3.77
CA HIS A 231 0.36 -13.87 -3.91
C HIS A 231 0.90 -15.32 -3.85
N PRO A 232 0.33 -16.19 -3.01
CA PRO A 232 0.81 -17.57 -2.86
C PRO A 232 0.53 -18.43 -4.10
N SER A 233 -0.53 -18.10 -4.83
CA SER A 233 -1.00 -18.74 -6.06
C SER A 233 -2.01 -17.83 -6.74
N ALA A 234 -2.33 -18.06 -8.01
CA ALA A 234 -3.34 -17.29 -8.72
C ALA A 234 -4.74 -17.33 -8.05
N GLY A 235 -5.15 -18.49 -7.53
CA GLY A 235 -6.44 -18.65 -6.86
C GLY A 235 -6.52 -17.91 -5.53
N ALA A 236 -5.47 -17.99 -4.71
CA ALA A 236 -5.40 -17.21 -3.46
C ALA A 236 -5.27 -15.71 -3.75
N GLY A 237 -4.51 -15.33 -4.78
CA GLY A 237 -4.33 -13.96 -5.24
C GLY A 237 -5.65 -13.28 -5.52
N GLN A 238 -6.52 -13.89 -6.33
CA GLN A 238 -7.86 -13.34 -6.62
C GLN A 238 -8.65 -13.03 -5.36
N ALA A 239 -8.64 -13.90 -4.35
CA ALA A 239 -9.38 -13.65 -3.10
C ALA A 239 -8.74 -12.56 -2.24
N LEU A 240 -7.40 -12.48 -2.22
CA LEU A 240 -6.65 -11.41 -1.55
C LEU A 240 -6.93 -10.04 -2.17
N GLU A 241 -7.04 -9.97 -3.50
CA GLU A 241 -7.43 -8.74 -4.20
C GLU A 241 -8.83 -8.27 -3.78
N ARG A 242 -9.78 -9.19 -3.52
CA ARG A 242 -11.12 -8.85 -3.02
C ARG A 242 -11.11 -8.37 -1.56
N ILE A 243 -10.14 -8.83 -0.76
CA ILE A 243 -9.91 -8.27 0.58
C ILE A 243 -9.44 -6.81 0.45
N GLU A 244 -8.47 -6.55 -0.42
CA GLU A 244 -7.95 -5.20 -0.63
C GLU A 244 -8.95 -4.26 -1.31
N ALA A 245 -9.87 -4.79 -2.13
CA ALA A 245 -11.01 -4.03 -2.67
C ALA A 245 -11.89 -3.46 -1.55
N ARG A 246 -12.05 -4.18 -0.42
CA ARG A 246 -12.76 -3.64 0.75
C ARG A 246 -11.99 -2.51 1.41
N ALA A 247 -10.66 -2.60 1.52
CA ALA A 247 -9.83 -1.50 2.03
C ALA A 247 -10.00 -0.24 1.17
N PHE A 248 -9.97 -0.39 -0.16
CA PHE A 248 -10.29 0.70 -1.08
C PHE A 248 -11.69 1.27 -0.85
N GLY A 249 -12.71 0.40 -0.69
CA GLY A 249 -14.08 0.85 -0.42
C GLY A 249 -14.24 1.61 0.90
N ILE A 250 -13.47 1.27 1.93
CA ILE A 250 -13.44 2.05 3.18
C ILE A 250 -12.85 3.44 2.91
N LEU A 251 -11.69 3.49 2.26
CA LEU A 251 -11.02 4.74 1.92
C LEU A 251 -11.91 5.63 1.03
N LEU A 252 -12.59 5.05 0.04
CA LEU A 252 -13.52 5.79 -0.81
C LEU A 252 -14.69 6.37 0.00
N GLY A 253 -15.21 5.63 0.98
CA GLY A 253 -16.22 6.15 1.91
C GLY A 253 -15.72 7.34 2.71
N GLU A 254 -14.50 7.26 3.25
CA GLU A 254 -13.85 8.36 3.98
C GLU A 254 -13.66 9.60 3.09
N LEU A 255 -13.29 9.42 1.82
CA LEU A 255 -13.21 10.52 0.85
C LEU A 255 -14.58 11.13 0.54
N LEU A 256 -15.61 10.30 0.34
CA LEU A 256 -16.98 10.73 0.04
C LEU A 256 -17.60 11.55 1.17
N GLU A 257 -17.37 11.17 2.43
CA GLU A 257 -17.78 11.95 3.61
C GLU A 257 -17.20 13.37 3.64
N ARG A 258 -16.10 13.59 2.92
CA ARG A 258 -15.33 14.84 2.86
C ARG A 258 -15.44 15.52 1.50
N CYS A 259 -16.36 15.06 0.65
CA CYS A 259 -16.58 15.64 -0.67
C CYS A 259 -17.57 16.80 -0.60
N ASP A 260 -17.15 17.99 -1.04
CA ASP A 260 -18.03 19.12 -1.28
C ASP A 260 -18.58 19.00 -2.71
N ALA A 261 -19.70 18.28 -2.86
CA ALA A 261 -20.38 18.07 -4.14
C ALA A 261 -21.47 19.12 -4.38
N GLU A 262 -21.62 19.55 -5.64
CA GLU A 262 -22.70 20.45 -6.05
C GLU A 262 -23.95 19.65 -6.48
N PRO A 263 -25.15 20.23 -6.52
CA PRO A 263 -26.37 19.51 -6.91
C PRO A 263 -26.29 18.85 -8.30
N GLN A 264 -25.53 19.40 -9.26
CA GLN A 264 -25.33 18.76 -10.56
C GLN A 264 -24.48 17.48 -10.51
N ASP A 265 -23.72 17.29 -9.43
CA ASP A 265 -22.80 16.16 -9.26
C ASP A 265 -23.50 14.91 -8.71
N GLN A 266 -24.78 15.02 -8.34
CA GLN A 266 -25.50 13.97 -7.61
C GLN A 266 -25.44 12.61 -8.29
N ASN A 267 -25.56 12.55 -9.63
CA ASN A 267 -25.49 11.30 -10.37
C ASN A 267 -24.12 10.61 -10.23
N VAL A 268 -23.03 11.38 -10.17
CA VAL A 268 -21.67 10.85 -9.99
C VAL A 268 -21.48 10.40 -8.55
N ILE A 269 -21.97 11.19 -7.58
CA ILE A 269 -21.92 10.84 -6.16
C ILE A 269 -22.70 9.55 -5.89
N ASP A 270 -23.90 9.40 -6.45
CA ASP A 270 -24.70 8.18 -6.31
C ASP A 270 -23.97 6.97 -6.90
N GLY A 271 -23.31 7.15 -8.05
CA GLY A 271 -22.46 6.12 -8.67
C GLY A 271 -21.26 5.72 -7.79
N LEU A 272 -20.57 6.70 -7.21
CA LEU A 272 -19.45 6.47 -6.29
C LEU A 272 -19.89 5.78 -5.00
N GLN A 273 -21.04 6.15 -4.43
CA GLN A 273 -21.63 5.50 -3.26
C GLN A 273 -22.04 4.05 -3.55
N ALA A 274 -22.59 3.78 -4.73
CA ALA A 274 -22.90 2.42 -5.17
C ALA A 274 -21.62 1.58 -5.31
N LEU A 275 -20.56 2.14 -5.94
CA LEU A 275 -19.26 1.49 -6.06
C LEU A 275 -18.62 1.21 -4.69
N GLN A 276 -18.69 2.18 -3.79
CA GLN A 276 -18.26 2.05 -2.40
C GLN A 276 -18.97 0.89 -1.71
N THR A 277 -20.30 0.83 -1.83
CA THR A 277 -21.13 -0.24 -1.25
C THR A 277 -20.76 -1.62 -1.81
N LEU A 278 -20.50 -1.72 -3.13
CA LEU A 278 -20.05 -2.94 -3.78
C LEU A 278 -18.68 -3.40 -3.28
N CYS A 279 -17.77 -2.47 -2.98
CA CYS A 279 -16.44 -2.78 -2.47
C CYS A 279 -16.47 -3.29 -1.02
N VAL A 280 -17.36 -2.74 -0.17
CA VAL A 280 -17.40 -3.07 1.27
C VAL A 280 -18.38 -4.16 1.67
N GLN A 281 -19.06 -4.78 0.70
CA GLN A 281 -20.05 -5.80 0.99
C GLN A 281 -19.47 -7.04 1.70
N ALA A 282 -20.37 -7.80 2.34
CA ALA A 282 -20.00 -8.96 3.14
C ALA A 282 -19.50 -10.16 2.31
N ASP A 283 -20.05 -10.41 1.12
CA ASP A 283 -19.58 -11.48 0.26
C ASP A 283 -18.31 -11.04 -0.49
N SER A 284 -17.14 -11.56 -0.07
CA SER A 284 -15.87 -11.19 -0.66
C SER A 284 -15.79 -11.54 -2.15
N GLN A 285 -16.47 -12.59 -2.61
CA GLN A 285 -16.41 -13.02 -4.01
C GLN A 285 -17.15 -12.05 -4.95
N GLN A 286 -18.10 -11.28 -4.41
CA GLN A 286 -18.93 -10.34 -5.16
C GLN A 286 -18.34 -8.91 -5.19
N ARG A 287 -17.23 -8.67 -4.48
CA ARG A 287 -16.51 -7.40 -4.55
C ARG A 287 -15.84 -7.28 -5.92
N PRO A 288 -15.76 -6.09 -6.53
CA PRO A 288 -15.04 -5.90 -7.78
C PRO A 288 -13.51 -6.00 -7.59
N SER A 289 -12.79 -6.28 -8.66
CA SER A 289 -11.33 -6.14 -8.71
C SER A 289 -10.99 -4.66 -8.81
N LEU A 290 -9.78 -4.29 -8.41
CA LEU A 290 -9.35 -2.90 -8.53
C LEU A 290 -9.20 -2.46 -10.00
N ALA A 291 -8.97 -3.40 -10.92
CA ALA A 291 -9.01 -3.13 -12.36
C ALA A 291 -10.43 -2.74 -12.83
N GLU A 292 -11.47 -3.44 -12.37
CA GLU A 292 -12.88 -3.10 -12.67
C GLU A 292 -13.27 -1.76 -12.01
N VAL A 293 -12.88 -1.54 -10.77
CA VAL A 293 -13.07 -0.27 -10.04
C VAL A 293 -12.43 0.90 -10.82
N HIS A 294 -11.17 0.75 -11.23
CA HIS A 294 -10.45 1.77 -11.98
C HIS A 294 -11.15 2.11 -13.32
N LEU A 295 -11.63 1.11 -14.05
CA LEU A 295 -12.38 1.32 -15.29
C LEU A 295 -13.68 2.12 -15.05
N GLN A 296 -14.42 1.82 -13.98
CA GLN A 296 -15.64 2.56 -13.64
C GLN A 296 -15.34 4.01 -13.26
N LEU A 297 -14.31 4.25 -12.44
CA LEU A 297 -13.91 5.60 -12.03
C LEU A 297 -13.46 6.48 -13.21
N LYS A 298 -12.77 5.88 -14.19
CA LYS A 298 -12.40 6.58 -15.42
C LYS A 298 -13.60 7.05 -16.24
N ALA A 299 -14.72 6.34 -16.19
CA ALA A 299 -15.93 6.72 -16.91
C ALA A 299 -16.58 8.00 -16.35
N TRP A 300 -16.37 8.32 -15.07
CA TRP A 300 -16.83 9.56 -14.44
C TRP A 300 -15.80 10.70 -14.49
N SER A 301 -14.56 10.39 -14.87
CA SER A 301 -13.47 11.37 -14.99
C SER A 301 -13.30 11.92 -16.41
N ALA A 302 -14.08 11.42 -17.37
CA ALA A 302 -14.06 11.78 -18.79
C ALA A 302 -15.16 12.80 -19.13
#